data_AF-A0AAV4AGT5-F1
#
_entry.id   AF-A0AAV4AGT5-F1
#
_cell.length_a   1.000
_cell.length_b   1.000
_cell.length_c   1.000
_cell.angle_alpha   90.00
_cell.angle_beta   90.00
_cell.angle_gamma   90.00
#
_symmetry.space_group_name_H-M   'P 1'
#
loop_
_entity.id
_entity.type
_entity.pdbx_description
1 polymer ?
#
loop_
_entity_poly.entity_id
_entity_poly.type
_entity_poly.pdbx_seq_one_letter_code
_entity_poly.pdbx_strand_id
1 'polypeptide(L)'
;MDTNTHHHPSKKEPSTVSELSHNQFHLSKRKVKLKIILNRLKPQAETVIDAEQVVFRPGRSTTEHIFNLKLLSERYLQHQQDLYHILIDFKKRLGRSQMWP
;
A
#
# COMPACT_ATOMS: atom_id res chain seq x y z
N MET A 1 10.38 -42.45 17.36
CA MET A 1 10.04 -41.97 15.99
C MET A 1 8.91 -41.01 16.21
N ASP A 2 9.26 -39.73 16.41
CA ASP A 2 8.34 -38.77 17.00
C ASP A 2 7.76 -37.93 15.85
N THR A 3 6.51 -38.21 15.50
CA THR A 3 5.80 -37.50 14.43
C THR A 3 5.34 -36.14 14.95
N ASN A 4 6.23 -35.16 14.84
CA ASN A 4 5.92 -33.77 15.16
C ASN A 4 4.94 -33.23 14.09
N THR A 5 3.64 -33.32 14.39
CA THR A 5 2.59 -32.82 13.51
C THR A 5 2.54 -31.30 13.64
N HIS A 6 3.11 -30.60 12.65
CA HIS A 6 2.95 -29.16 12.51
C HIS A 6 1.47 -28.81 12.35
N HIS A 7 0.84 -28.40 13.45
CA HIS A 7 -0.53 -27.89 13.47
C HIS A 7 -0.53 -26.51 12.81
N HIS A 8 -0.78 -26.47 11.50
CA HIS A 8 -1.08 -25.23 10.80
C HIS A 8 -2.42 -24.70 11.34
N PRO A 9 -2.50 -23.51 11.94
CA PRO A 9 -3.78 -23.00 12.41
C PRO A 9 -4.66 -22.69 11.19
N SER A 10 -5.63 -23.57 10.94
CA SER A 10 -6.73 -23.31 10.02
C SER A 10 -7.54 -22.15 10.57
N LYS A 11 -7.76 -21.11 9.76
CA LYS A 11 -8.67 -20.01 10.12
C LYS A 11 -10.05 -20.61 10.30
N LYS A 12 -10.51 -20.74 11.55
CA LYS A 12 -11.87 -21.20 11.86
C LYS A 12 -12.86 -20.20 11.26
N GLU A 13 -13.71 -20.67 10.35
CA GLU A 13 -14.84 -19.89 9.88
C GLU A 13 -15.83 -19.68 11.04
N PRO A 14 -16.39 -18.47 11.18
CA PRO A 14 -17.31 -18.17 12.27
C PRO A 14 -18.57 -19.02 12.13
N SER A 15 -18.91 -19.76 13.20
CA SER A 15 -19.99 -20.76 13.18
C SER A 15 -21.35 -20.18 13.60
N THR A 16 -21.37 -18.94 14.10
CA THR A 16 -22.58 -18.29 14.61
C THR A 16 -22.70 -16.81 14.21
N VAL A 17 -23.94 -16.32 14.13
CA VAL A 17 -24.26 -14.91 13.81
C VAL A 17 -23.72 -13.94 14.88
N SER A 18 -23.67 -14.37 16.14
CA SER A 18 -23.07 -13.60 17.24
C SER A 18 -21.56 -13.44 17.08
N GLU A 19 -20.84 -14.49 16.67
CA GLU A 19 -19.40 -14.43 16.36
C GLU A 19 -19.11 -13.53 15.16
N LEU A 20 -19.95 -13.56 14.12
CA LEU A 20 -19.86 -12.65 12.97
C LEU A 20 -19.99 -11.17 13.40
N SER A 21 -21.01 -10.86 14.20
CA SER A 21 -21.23 -9.51 14.74
C SER A 21 -20.06 -9.06 15.62
N HIS A 22 -19.57 -9.93 16.50
CA HIS A 22 -18.44 -9.66 17.38
C HIS A 22 -17.15 -9.40 16.57
N ASN A 23 -16.87 -10.22 15.55
CA ASN A 23 -15.73 -10.05 14.66
C ASN A 23 -15.81 -8.74 13.85
N GLN A 24 -17.00 -8.41 13.33
CA GLN A 24 -17.24 -7.16 12.61
C GLN A 24 -17.01 -5.93 13.52
N PHE A 25 -17.46 -6.00 14.77
CA PHE A 25 -17.24 -4.95 15.77
C PHE A 25 -15.76 -4.80 16.16
N HIS A 26 -15.00 -5.89 16.29
CA HIS A 26 -13.55 -5.81 16.51
C HIS A 26 -12.78 -5.27 15.30
N LEU A 27 -13.23 -5.59 14.08
CA LEU A 27 -12.67 -5.04 12.85
C LEU A 27 -12.93 -3.53 12.74
N SER A 28 -14.13 -3.07 13.12
CA SER A 28 -14.46 -1.64 13.11
C SER A 28 -13.59 -0.86 14.11
N LYS A 29 -13.41 -1.38 15.33
CA LYS A 29 -12.50 -0.77 16.34
C LYS A 29 -11.06 -0.64 15.85
N ARG A 30 -10.52 -1.69 15.20
CA ARG A 30 -9.16 -1.65 14.63
C ARG A 30 -9.04 -0.60 13.53
N LYS A 31 -10.02 -0.51 12.63
CA LYS A 31 -10.05 0.51 11.57
C LYS A 31 -10.07 1.94 12.16
N VAL A 32 -10.84 2.18 13.21
CA VAL A 32 -10.88 3.48 13.90
C VAL A 32 -9.51 3.83 14.48
N LYS A 33 -8.89 2.90 15.23
CA LYS A 33 -7.54 3.11 15.79
C LYS A 33 -6.50 3.40 14.70
N LEU A 34 -6.51 2.63 13.62
CA LEU A 34 -5.61 2.84 12.47
C LEU A 34 -5.85 4.19 11.80
N LYS A 35 -7.12 4.64 11.69
CA LYS A 35 -7.44 5.94 11.12
C LYS A 35 -6.89 7.08 11.97
N ILE A 36 -6.97 6.98 13.30
CA ILE A 36 -6.39 7.96 14.22
C ILE A 36 -4.87 8.03 14.04
N ILE A 37 -4.18 6.88 14.01
CA ILE A 37 -2.74 6.82 13.78
C ILE A 37 -2.37 7.43 12.43
N LEU A 38 -3.08 7.03 11.36
CA LEU A 38 -2.86 7.57 10.00
C LEU A 38 -3.01 9.09 9.99
N ASN A 39 -4.06 9.64 10.61
CA ASN A 39 -4.29 11.07 10.62
C ASN A 39 -3.20 11.85 11.38
N ARG A 40 -2.56 11.23 12.38
CA ARG A 40 -1.43 11.83 13.11
C ARG A 40 -0.13 11.80 12.29
N LEU A 41 0.09 10.72 11.54
CA LEU A 41 1.31 10.55 10.72
C LEU A 41 1.27 11.35 9.42
N LYS A 42 0.07 11.59 8.87
CA LYS A 42 -0.11 12.28 7.58
C LYS A 42 0.68 13.59 7.46
N PRO A 43 0.58 14.57 8.39
CA PRO A 43 1.32 15.82 8.27
C PRO A 43 2.84 15.61 8.19
N GLN A 44 3.38 14.65 8.93
CA GLN A 44 4.81 14.34 8.92
C GLN A 44 5.22 13.62 7.63
N ALA A 45 4.39 12.71 7.13
CA ALA A 45 4.64 12.03 5.86
C ALA A 45 4.67 13.03 4.70
N GLU A 46 3.76 14.01 4.69
CA GLU A 46 3.70 15.08 3.68
C GLU A 46 4.95 15.97 3.66
N THR A 47 5.70 16.06 4.77
CA THR A 47 6.98 16.79 4.81
C THR A 47 8.19 15.99 4.30
N VAL A 48 8.06 14.66 4.18
CA VAL A 48 9.17 13.76 3.81
C VAL A 48 8.99 13.21 2.39
N ILE A 49 7.75 13.07 1.93
CA ILE A 49 7.43 12.53 0.61
C ILE A 49 7.67 13.59 -0.46
N ASP A 50 8.37 13.22 -1.53
CA ASP A 50 8.68 14.11 -2.65
C ASP A 50 7.43 14.50 -3.46
N ALA A 51 7.49 15.65 -4.14
CA ALA A 51 6.38 16.19 -4.92
C ALA A 51 5.97 15.30 -6.09
N GLU A 52 6.91 14.50 -6.61
CA GLU A 52 6.70 13.56 -7.71
C GLU A 52 5.84 12.36 -7.30
N GLN A 53 5.82 12.01 -6.00
CA GLN A 53 5.01 10.92 -5.50
C GLN A 53 3.54 11.34 -5.41
N VAL A 54 2.74 10.75 -6.29
CA VAL A 54 1.30 11.02 -6.43
C VAL A 54 0.41 9.96 -5.76
N VAL A 55 0.90 8.74 -5.59
CA VAL A 55 0.09 7.63 -5.10
C VAL A 55 -0.10 7.75 -3.59
N PHE A 56 -1.32 7.47 -3.11
CA PHE A 56 -1.73 7.54 -1.70
C PHE A 56 -1.73 8.93 -1.06
N ARG A 57 -1.67 9.99 -1.87
CA ARG A 57 -1.75 11.37 -1.39
C ARG A 57 -3.11 12.02 -1.64
N PRO A 58 -3.65 12.78 -0.67
CA PRO A 58 -4.89 13.50 -0.87
C PRO A 58 -4.74 14.56 -1.97
N GLY A 59 -5.73 14.66 -2.86
CA GLY A 59 -5.72 15.65 -3.95
C GLY A 59 -4.77 15.33 -5.10
N ARG A 60 -4.14 14.15 -5.13
CA ARG A 60 -3.32 13.68 -6.26
C ARG A 60 -3.98 12.46 -6.91
N SER A 61 -3.96 12.41 -8.23
CA SER A 61 -4.52 11.32 -9.02
C SER A 61 -3.48 10.71 -9.94
N THR A 62 -3.55 9.39 -10.14
CA THR A 62 -2.76 8.70 -11.17
C THR A 62 -3.03 9.28 -12.57
N THR A 63 -4.22 9.84 -12.80
CA THR A 63 -4.56 10.52 -14.06
C THR A 63 -3.65 11.72 -14.33
N GLU A 64 -3.37 12.54 -13.32
CA GLU A 64 -2.47 13.70 -13.42
C GLU A 64 -1.04 13.23 -13.78
N HIS A 65 -0.60 12.14 -13.16
CA HIS A 65 0.72 11.59 -13.42
C HIS A 65 0.85 11.00 -14.83
N ILE A 66 -0.17 10.25 -15.30
CA ILE A 66 -0.22 9.76 -16.68
C ILE A 66 -0.21 10.93 -17.67
N PHE A 67 -0.95 11.99 -17.37
CA PHE A 67 -0.96 13.19 -18.20
C PHE A 67 0.41 13.85 -18.27
N ASN A 68 1.10 14.01 -17.13
CA ASN A 68 2.45 14.56 -17.09
C ASN A 68 3.45 13.72 -17.88
N LEU A 69 3.37 12.40 -17.81
CA LEU A 69 4.21 11.49 -18.61
C LEU A 69 3.96 11.70 -20.11
N LYS A 70 2.69 11.80 -20.53
CA LYS A 70 2.34 12.05 -21.95
C LYS A 70 2.89 13.38 -22.43
N LEU A 71 2.69 14.45 -21.66
CA LEU A 71 3.19 15.77 -22.00
C LEU A 71 4.72 15.77 -22.12
N LEU A 72 5.44 15.09 -21.22
CA LEU A 72 6.89 14.95 -21.30
C LEU A 72 7.30 14.23 -22.59
N SER A 73 6.65 13.12 -22.93
CA SER A 73 6.91 12.40 -24.18
C SER A 73 6.67 13.27 -25.41
N GLU A 74 5.59 14.04 -25.44
CA GLU A 74 5.29 14.97 -26.55
C GLU A 74 6.36 16.05 -26.71
N ARG A 75 6.88 16.60 -25.61
CA ARG A 75 7.94 17.62 -25.64
C ARG A 75 9.25 17.08 -26.18
N TYR A 76 9.67 15.89 -25.74
CA TYR A 76 10.90 15.26 -26.23
C TYR A 76 10.78 14.91 -27.72
N LEU A 77 9.61 14.43 -28.14
CA LEU A 77 9.31 14.17 -29.55
C LEU A 77 9.40 15.45 -30.40
N GLN A 78 8.84 16.57 -29.92
CA GLN A 78 8.91 17.87 -30.60
C GLN A 78 10.35 18.38 -30.78
N HIS A 79 11.23 18.09 -29.83
CA HIS A 79 12.63 18.53 -29.86
C HIS A 79 13.58 17.49 -30.47
N GLN A 80 13.07 16.39 -31.03
CA GLN A 80 13.88 15.28 -31.56
C GLN A 80 14.91 14.76 -30.54
N GLN A 81 14.51 14.70 -29.27
CA GLN A 81 15.34 14.18 -28.19
C GLN A 81 14.85 12.79 -27.77
N ASP A 82 15.80 11.92 -27.47
CA ASP A 82 15.49 10.59 -26.94
C ASP A 82 14.97 10.70 -25.49
N LEU A 83 13.89 9.98 -25.20
CA LEU A 83 13.32 9.85 -23.86
C LEU A 83 13.30 8.38 -23.44
N TYR A 84 13.90 8.07 -22.30
CA TYR A 84 13.94 6.72 -21.74
C TYR A 84 13.13 6.66 -20.43
N HIS A 85 12.15 5.75 -20.37
CA HIS A 85 11.37 5.50 -19.16
C HIS A 85 11.92 4.28 -18.41
N ILE A 86 12.34 4.48 -17.16
CA ILE A 86 12.74 3.39 -16.26
C ILE A 86 11.55 3.07 -15.35
N LEU A 87 10.97 1.89 -15.53
CA LEU A 87 9.86 1.39 -14.73
C LEU A 87 10.40 0.48 -13.63
N ILE A 88 10.34 0.94 -12.38
CA ILE A 88 10.78 0.18 -11.21
C ILE A 88 9.55 -0.34 -10.48
N ASP A 89 9.42 -1.66 -10.38
CA ASP A 89 8.41 -2.31 -9.56
C ASP A 89 9.06 -3.06 -8.37
N PHE A 90 8.54 -2.83 -7.17
CA PHE A 90 9.06 -3.46 -5.96
C PHE A 90 8.29 -4.75 -5.68
N LYS A 91 9.02 -5.84 -5.47
CA LYS A 91 8.40 -7.11 -5.06
C LYS A 91 7.68 -6.93 -3.73
N LYS A 92 6.38 -7.21 -3.71
CA LYS A 92 5.52 -7.13 -2.52
C LYS A 92 6.09 -8.00 -1.38
N ARG A 93 6.50 -7.37 -0.28
CA ARG A 93 6.92 -8.08 0.94
C ARG A 93 5.73 -8.22 1.90
N LEU A 94 5.15 -9.42 1.98
CA LEU A 94 4.14 -9.78 2.98
C LEU A 94 4.75 -10.77 3.98
N GLY A 95 5.14 -10.30 5.17
CA GLY A 95 5.67 -11.17 6.24
C GLY A 95 6.66 -10.48 7.17
N ARG A 96 6.77 -10.97 8.43
CA ARG A 96 7.65 -10.44 9.49
C ARG A 96 9.12 -10.47 9.06
N SER A 97 9.78 -9.33 9.23
CA SER A 97 11.23 -9.11 9.26
C SER A 97 12.09 -10.15 8.54
N GLN A 98 12.28 -9.97 7.24
CA GLN A 98 13.64 -10.07 6.73
C GLN A 98 14.21 -8.66 6.89
N MET A 99 14.82 -8.40 8.05
CA MET A 99 15.88 -7.39 8.12
C MET A 99 16.93 -7.87 7.12
N TRP A 100 17.24 -7.05 6.11
CA TRP A 100 18.42 -7.30 5.29
C TRP A 100 19.67 -7.22 6.20
N PRO A 101 20.76 -7.94 5.86
CA PRO A 101 21.96 -8.04 6.69
C PRO A 101 22.55 -6.66 7.05
#